data_AF-A0A968S6B2-F1
#
_entry.id   AF-A0A968S6B2-F1
#
_cell.length_a   1.000
_cell.length_b   1.000
_cell.length_c   1.000
_cell.angle_alpha   90.00
_cell.angle_beta   90.00
_cell.angle_gamma   90.00
#
_symmetry.space_group_name_H-M   'P 1'
#
loop_
_entity.id
_entity.type
_entity.pdbx_description
1 polymer ?
#
loop_
_entity_poly.entity_id
_entity_poly.type
_entity_poly.pdbx_seq_one_letter_code
_entity_poly.pdbx_strand_id
1 'polypeptide(L)'
;MMSVLDCIKPGVKPGQIVLAVDLTVAGSTEAVLAAILSLGYTPEIRHIAYPSGVHVLAVLKDEQHQVVEDDYLIGEWQQLLSVVSPDAVHLWRGKTKSLA
;
A
#
# COMPACT_ATOMS: atom_id res chain seq x y z
N MET A 1 6.42 -4.18 -20.96
CA MET A 1 5.33 -5.05 -20.48
C MET A 1 5.46 -5.11 -18.97
N MET A 2 4.78 -4.21 -18.24
CA MET A 2 4.92 -4.06 -16.79
C MET A 2 3.93 -4.99 -16.07
N SER A 3 4.41 -6.15 -15.61
CA SER A 3 3.67 -7.01 -14.69
C SER A 3 3.76 -6.43 -13.27
N VAL A 4 2.99 -5.39 -12.98
CA VAL A 4 2.92 -4.77 -11.64
C VAL A 4 1.48 -4.89 -11.13
N LEU A 5 0.97 -6.12 -10.99
CA LEU A 5 -0.34 -6.36 -10.34
C LEU A 5 -0.41 -7.62 -9.45
N ASP A 6 0.71 -8.34 -9.25
CA ASP A 6 0.74 -9.56 -8.42
C ASP A 6 1.67 -9.43 -7.19
N CYS A 7 1.75 -8.25 -6.57
CA CYS A 7 2.37 -8.13 -5.25
C CYS A 7 1.38 -8.59 -4.17
N ILE A 8 1.21 -9.89 -3.99
CA ILE A 8 0.60 -10.46 -2.78
C ILE A 8 1.63 -10.33 -1.64
N LYS A 9 1.40 -9.43 -0.67
CA LYS A 9 2.04 -9.53 0.66
C LYS A 9 1.31 -10.60 1.50
N PRO A 10 1.94 -11.27 2.48
CA PRO A 10 1.26 -12.24 3.32
C PRO A 10 0.19 -11.53 4.16
N GLY A 11 -1.07 -11.91 4.00
CA GLY A 11 -2.12 -11.63 4.98
C GLY A 11 -3.26 -10.69 4.58
N VAL A 12 -3.26 -10.06 3.40
CA VAL A 12 -4.47 -9.34 2.95
C VAL A 12 -5.59 -10.34 2.69
N LYS A 13 -6.73 -10.13 3.34
CA LYS A 13 -7.89 -11.03 3.26
C LYS A 13 -8.64 -10.83 1.94
N PRO A 14 -9.38 -11.83 1.45
CA PRO A 14 -10.30 -11.65 0.33
C PRO A 14 -11.16 -10.39 0.49
N GLY A 15 -11.14 -9.50 -0.52
CA GLY A 15 -11.87 -8.24 -0.52
C GLY A 15 -11.20 -7.09 0.25
N GLN A 16 -10.09 -7.34 0.93
CA GLN A 16 -9.32 -6.31 1.60
C GLN A 16 -8.44 -5.55 0.60
N ILE A 17 -8.43 -4.23 0.70
CA ILE A 17 -7.57 -3.34 -0.09
C ILE A 17 -6.76 -2.49 0.88
N VAL A 18 -5.45 -2.51 0.71
CA VAL A 18 -4.52 -1.76 1.56
C VAL A 18 -3.64 -0.89 0.68
N LEU A 19 -3.65 0.42 0.95
CA LEU A 19 -2.70 1.38 0.41
C LEU A 19 -1.74 1.78 1.53
N ALA A 20 -0.45 1.53 1.34
CA ALA A 20 0.56 1.78 2.36
C ALA A 20 1.87 2.29 1.75
N VAL A 21 2.66 2.97 2.58
CA VAL A 21 4.04 3.35 2.28
C VAL A 21 4.98 2.65 3.25
N ASP A 22 6.00 1.99 2.73
CA ASP A 22 7.04 1.33 3.50
C ASP A 22 8.14 2.31 3.89
N LEU A 23 8.07 2.78 5.14
CA LEU A 23 8.98 3.77 5.70
C LEU A 23 10.40 3.24 5.87
N THR A 24 10.59 1.92 5.87
CA THR A 24 11.91 1.29 5.99
C THR A 24 12.73 1.44 4.71
N VAL A 25 12.07 1.54 3.55
CA VAL A 25 12.74 1.64 2.24
C VAL A 25 12.46 2.96 1.52
N ALA A 26 11.55 3.81 2.02
CA ALA A 26 11.19 5.10 1.43
C ALA A 26 12.29 6.19 1.53
N GLY A 27 13.41 5.92 2.20
CA GLY A 27 14.45 6.91 2.48
C GLY A 27 14.16 7.68 3.76
N SER A 28 14.10 9.02 3.69
CA SER A 28 13.87 9.86 4.88
C SER A 28 12.44 9.71 5.41
N THR A 29 12.27 9.00 6.52
CA THR A 29 10.96 8.77 7.14
C THR A 29 10.24 10.07 7.49
N GLU A 30 10.94 11.07 8.01
CA GLU A 30 10.34 12.36 8.38
C GLU A 30 9.78 13.09 7.16
N ALA A 31 10.55 13.19 6.08
CA ALA A 31 10.12 13.84 4.85
C ALA A 31 8.94 13.11 4.20
N VAL A 32 8.97 11.78 4.18
CA VAL A 32 7.90 10.94 3.63
C VAL A 32 6.62 11.11 4.43
N LEU A 33 6.68 11.07 5.76
CA LEU A 33 5.50 11.30 6.60
C LEU A 33 4.94 12.72 6.41
N ALA A 34 5.79 13.75 6.33
CA ALA A 34 5.34 15.10 6.06
C ALA A 34 4.61 15.23 4.71
N ALA A 35 5.13 14.57 3.66
CA ALA A 35 4.49 14.54 2.34
C ALA A 35 3.12 13.84 2.39
N ILE A 36 3.04 12.66 3.03
CA ILE A 36 1.79 11.91 3.21
C ILE A 36 0.74 12.74 3.98
N LEU A 37 1.13 13.40 5.06
CA LEU A 37 0.25 14.29 5.83
C LEU A 37 -0.21 15.48 5.01
N SER A 38 0.66 16.05 4.16
CA SER A 38 0.32 17.17 3.28
C SER A 38 -0.67 16.78 2.17
N LEU A 39 -0.69 15.50 1.78
CA LEU A 39 -1.71 14.93 0.89
C LEU A 39 -3.06 14.68 1.60
N GLY A 40 -3.16 14.93 2.92
CA GLY A 40 -4.38 14.79 3.69
C GLY A 40 -4.60 13.41 4.30
N TYR A 41 -3.62 12.50 4.22
CA TYR A 41 -3.71 11.20 4.88
C TYR A 41 -3.42 11.32 6.37
N THR A 42 -4.05 10.47 7.17
CA THR A 42 -3.70 10.23 8.58
C THR A 42 -3.26 8.78 8.74
N PRO A 43 -1.95 8.48 8.57
CA PRO A 43 -1.49 7.11 8.49
C PRO A 43 -1.55 6.39 9.84
N GLU A 44 -1.94 5.11 9.82
CA GLU A 44 -1.70 4.20 10.94
C GLU A 44 -0.31 3.56 10.79
N ILE A 45 0.53 3.66 11.82
CA ILE A 45 1.85 3.04 11.79
C ILE A 45 1.76 1.58 12.22
N ARG A 46 2.11 0.67 11.33
CA ARG A 46 2.15 -0.77 11.59
C ARG A 46 3.52 -1.35 11.26
N HIS A 47 3.85 -2.51 11.80
CA HIS A 47 5.06 -3.23 11.46
C HIS A 47 4.73 -4.61 10.91
N ILE A 48 5.56 -5.11 10.01
CA ILE A 48 5.45 -6.47 9.46
C ILE A 48 6.82 -7.12 9.46
N ALA A 49 6.91 -8.29 10.09
CA ALA A 49 8.12 -9.10 10.10
C ALA A 49 8.20 -9.92 8.81
N TYR A 50 9.31 -9.75 8.09
CA TYR A 50 9.74 -10.63 7.02
C TYR A 50 10.95 -11.44 7.48
N PRO A 51 11.28 -12.55 6.77
CA PRO A 51 12.55 -13.24 6.99
C PRO A 51 13.79 -12.34 6.84
N SER A 52 13.70 -11.30 6.01
CA SER A 52 14.76 -10.30 5.79
C SER A 52 14.85 -9.22 6.87
N GLY A 53 13.86 -9.11 7.76
CA GLY A 53 13.79 -8.06 8.78
C GLY A 53 12.38 -7.50 8.98
N VAL A 54 12.25 -6.57 9.92
CA VAL A 54 10.98 -5.89 10.21
C VAL A 54 10.86 -4.64 9.35
N HIS A 55 9.76 -4.53 8.63
CA HIS A 55 9.39 -3.35 7.86
C HIS A 55 8.34 -2.54 8.60
N VAL A 56 8.47 -1.21 8.61
CA VAL A 56 7.52 -0.28 9.22
C VAL A 56 6.72 0.40 8.12
N LEU A 57 5.40 0.30 8.20
CA LEU A 57 4.48 0.82 7.20
C LEU A 57 3.66 1.99 7.77
N ALA A 58 3.50 3.03 6.96
CA ALA A 58 2.42 4.00 7.07
C ALA A 58 1.23 3.49 6.25
N VAL A 59 0.21 2.95 6.93
CA VAL A 59 -1.01 2.46 6.30
C VAL A 59 -1.97 3.63 6.10
N LEU A 60 -2.28 3.92 4.84
CA LEU A 60 -3.08 5.09 4.44
C LEU A 60 -4.54 4.75 4.25
N LYS A 61 -4.80 3.56 3.70
CA LYS A 61 -6.13 2.96 3.58
C LYS A 61 -6.02 1.49 3.90
N ASP A 62 -7.00 0.99 4.63
CA ASP A 62 -7.19 -0.42 4.95
C ASP A 62 -8.69 -0.69 4.99
N GLU A 63 -9.22 -1.15 3.87
CA GLU A 63 -10.67 -1.20 3.61
C GLU A 63 -11.09 -2.61 3.22
N GLN A 64 -12.34 -2.97 3.57
CA GLN A 64 -12.93 -4.26 3.23
C GLN A 64 -14.10 -4.06 2.28
N HIS A 65 -14.00 -4.67 1.10
CA HIS A 65 -14.98 -4.58 0.02
C HIS A 65 -15.51 -5.97 -0.35
N GLN A 66 -16.74 -6.04 -0.87
CA GLN A 66 -17.27 -7.28 -1.46
C GLN A 66 -16.90 -7.39 -2.94
N VAL A 67 -16.99 -6.28 -3.66
CA VAL A 67 -16.66 -6.14 -5.08
C VAL A 67 -16.00 -4.77 -5.23
N VAL A 68 -14.95 -4.69 -6.03
CA VAL A 68 -14.22 -3.45 -6.32
C VAL A 68 -13.79 -3.44 -7.78
N GLU A 69 -13.79 -2.27 -8.40
CA GLU A 69 -13.28 -2.09 -9.75
C GLU A 69 -11.75 -2.23 -9.78
N ASP A 70 -11.21 -2.68 -10.91
CA ASP A 70 -9.77 -2.92 -11.06
C ASP A 70 -8.94 -1.63 -11.01
N ASP A 71 -9.53 -0.45 -11.19
CA ASP A 71 -8.86 0.85 -11.13
C ASP A 71 -9.04 1.58 -9.79
N TYR A 72 -9.72 0.97 -8.83
CA TYR A 72 -9.92 1.55 -7.50
C TYR A 72 -8.59 1.87 -6.80
N LEU A 73 -8.46 3.11 -6.31
CA LEU A 73 -7.25 3.69 -5.71
C LEU A 73 -6.05 3.88 -6.65
N ILE A 74 -6.18 3.67 -7.96
CA ILE A 74 -5.06 3.89 -8.88
C ILE A 74 -4.65 5.37 -8.92
N GLY A 75 -5.62 6.30 -8.86
CA GLY A 75 -5.34 7.73 -8.79
C GLY A 75 -4.58 8.13 -7.53
N GLU A 76 -5.02 7.65 -6.35
CA GLU A 76 -4.32 7.87 -5.08
C GLU A 76 -2.92 7.24 -5.08
N TRP A 77 -2.78 6.04 -5.63
CA TRP A 77 -1.48 5.38 -5.78
C TRP A 77 -0.53 6.19 -6.66
N GLN A 78 -0.99 6.67 -7.82
CA GLN A 78 -0.19 7.54 -8.69
C GLN A 78 0.20 8.86 -8.03
N GLN A 79 -0.70 9.45 -7.24
CA GLN A 79 -0.39 10.67 -6.47
C GLN A 79 0.74 10.41 -5.47
N LEU A 80 0.74 9.26 -4.78
CA LEU A 80 1.82 8.89 -3.87
C LEU A 80 3.15 8.66 -4.59
N LEU A 81 3.13 8.02 -5.76
CA LEU A 81 4.33 7.84 -6.59
C LEU A 81 4.97 9.16 -7.05
N SER A 82 4.22 10.27 -7.05
CA SER A 82 4.78 11.58 -7.39
C SER A 82 5.65 12.19 -6.29
N VAL A 83 5.52 11.69 -5.05
CA VAL A 83 6.23 12.23 -3.86
C VAL A 83 6.99 11.17 -3.06
N VAL A 84 6.75 9.88 -3.30
CA VAL A 84 7.42 8.75 -2.63
C VAL A 84 8.05 7.83 -3.69
N SER A 85 9.20 7.24 -3.36
CA SER A 85 9.86 6.23 -4.19
C SER A 85 8.89 5.08 -4.56
N PRO A 86 8.85 4.64 -5.83
CA PRO A 86 7.98 3.55 -6.27
C PRO A 86 8.18 2.24 -5.50
N ASP A 87 9.40 1.96 -5.06
CA ASP A 87 9.73 0.74 -4.31
C ASP A 87 9.08 0.70 -2.92
N ALA A 88 8.69 1.87 -2.40
CA ALA A 88 8.08 2.00 -1.08
C ALA A 88 6.56 2.11 -1.11
N VAL A 89 5.93 2.34 -2.26
CA VAL A 89 4.47 2.50 -2.34
C VAL A 89 3.82 1.16 -2.66
N HIS A 90 2.87 0.75 -1.84
CA HIS A 90 2.20 -0.54 -1.99
C HIS A 90 0.69 -0.39 -2.06
N LEU A 91 0.11 -0.96 -3.12
CA LEU A 91 -1.33 -1.18 -3.26
C LEU A 91 -1.57 -2.68 -3.27
N TRP A 92 -2.02 -3.24 -2.15
CA TRP A 92 -2.32 -4.66 -2.01
C TRP A 92 -3.82 -4.88 -2.13
N ARG A 93 -4.21 -5.89 -2.92
CA ARG A 93 -5.59 -6.30 -3.08
C ARG A 93 -5.71 -7.79 -2.80
N GLY A 94 -6.49 -8.14 -1.78
CA GLY A 94 -6.81 -9.53 -1.49
C GLY A 94 -7.81 -10.05 -2.50
N LYS A 95 -7.35 -10.90 -3.43
CA LYS A 95 -8.23 -11.54 -4.42
C LYS A 95 -9.30 -12.36 -3.68
N THR A 96 -10.57 -12.04 -3.91
CA THR A 96 -11.65 -13.00 -3.69
C THR A 96 -11.43 -14.17 -4.64
N LYS A 97 -11.64 -15.42 -4.19
CA LYS A 97 -11.68 -16.56 -5.12
C LYS A 97 -12.69 -16.19 -6.19
N SER A 98 -12.27 -16.14 -7.46
CA SER A 98 -13.19 -15.97 -8.56
C SER A 98 -14.25 -17.06 -8.46
N LEU A 99 -15.53 -16.69 -8.45
CA LEU A 99 -16.56 -17.66 -8.81
C LEU A 99 -16.29 -18.02 -10.26
N ALA A 100 -15.81 -19.25 -10.46
CA ALA A 100 -15.67 -19.87 -11.77
C ALA A 100 -17.05 -20.08 -12.40
#